data_AF-A3LQE2-F1
#
_entry.id   AF-A3LQE2-F1
#
_cell.length_a   1.000
_cell.length_b   1.000
_cell.length_c   1.000
_cell.angle_alpha   90.00
_cell.angle_beta   90.00
_cell.angle_gamma   90.00
#
_symmetry.space_group_name_H-M   'P 1'
#
loop_
_entity.id
_entity.type
_entity.pdbx_description
1 polymer ?
#
loop_
_entity_poly.entity_id
_entity_poly.type
_entity_poly.pdbx_seq_one_letter_code
_entity_poly.pdbx_strand_id
1 'polypeptide(L)'
;MLNRSLTAVRSIALANSAILRAQTRSATPITATVTSFQRLASTAQDKKSITQKKKALDKLKSQLTKEKKHLSTLETKLKQRTKVIVSKEKEREKKEKEKEKKIIADATKTYRGISGYTLFVKEARSSNITDVSKQWNSLAIDEKEVYQQKAKDINEEAKKLYTPKPKRPAEGFALYLKENYKRDGRAVEEVMKELGAQWRDLSSEAKQSYKLSQADKTAYEKTLKEWTEKRVALYNETNSK
;
A
#
# COMPACT_ATOMS: atom_id res chain seq x y z
N MET A 1 9.19 20.52 -19.94
CA MET A 1 10.46 20.99 -19.34
C MET A 1 10.64 20.32 -17.98
N LEU A 2 11.89 19.91 -17.70
CA LEU A 2 12.44 19.35 -16.47
C LEU A 2 12.09 17.88 -16.12
N ASN A 3 13.00 17.03 -16.63
CA ASN A 3 13.41 15.71 -16.14
C ASN A 3 13.51 15.60 -14.61
N ARG A 4 13.16 14.43 -14.06
CA ARG A 4 14.10 13.58 -13.30
C ARG A 4 13.53 12.19 -13.02
N SER A 5 14.16 11.22 -13.66
CA SER A 5 14.17 9.80 -13.32
C SER A 5 14.74 9.60 -11.91
N LEU A 6 14.08 8.77 -11.10
CA LEU A 6 14.65 8.22 -9.87
C LEU A 6 14.58 6.69 -9.89
N THR A 7 15.68 6.14 -10.40
CA THR A 7 16.46 5.03 -9.82
C THR A 7 15.73 3.77 -9.36
N ALA A 8 15.84 2.76 -10.22
CA ALA A 8 16.03 1.38 -9.83
C ALA A 8 17.28 1.21 -8.94
N VAL A 9 17.14 0.62 -7.75
CA VAL A 9 18.16 -0.21 -7.09
C VAL A 9 17.42 -1.08 -6.05
N ARG A 10 17.34 -2.40 -6.26
CA ARG A 10 17.31 -3.45 -5.21
C ARG A 10 17.03 -4.83 -5.81
N SER A 11 18.07 -5.53 -6.25
CA SER A 11 18.16 -7.00 -6.17
C SER A 11 19.55 -7.49 -6.61
N ILE A 12 20.58 -7.23 -5.79
CA ILE A 12 21.83 -8.01 -5.86
C ILE A 12 22.29 -8.20 -4.42
N ALA A 13 22.11 -9.42 -3.89
CA ALA A 13 22.95 -10.02 -2.86
C ALA A 13 22.32 -11.34 -2.41
N LEU A 14 22.60 -12.44 -3.11
CA LEU A 14 22.64 -13.78 -2.53
C LEU A 14 23.37 -14.69 -3.53
N ALA A 15 24.64 -14.96 -3.24
CA ALA A 15 25.45 -16.13 -3.63
C ALA A 15 26.91 -15.69 -3.78
N ASN A 16 27.70 -15.81 -2.71
CA ASN A 16 29.15 -15.88 -2.78
C ASN A 16 29.68 -16.45 -1.46
N SER A 17 29.91 -17.77 -1.43
CA SER A 17 31.10 -18.38 -0.81
C SER A 17 30.99 -19.90 -0.85
N ALA A 18 31.15 -20.48 -2.03
CA ALA A 18 31.56 -21.87 -2.17
C ALA A 18 32.60 -21.90 -3.30
N ILE A 19 33.62 -22.74 -3.13
CA ILE A 19 34.77 -22.99 -4.01
C ILE A 19 36.04 -22.20 -3.65
N LEU A 20 36.88 -22.83 -2.83
CA LEU A 20 38.34 -22.92 -3.06
C LEU A 20 38.93 -24.00 -2.15
N ARG A 21 38.87 -25.26 -2.60
CA ARG A 21 39.81 -26.32 -2.20
C ARG A 21 40.36 -26.93 -3.48
N ALA A 22 41.48 -26.39 -3.94
CA ALA A 22 42.33 -27.03 -4.91
C ALA A 22 43.63 -27.46 -4.21
N GLN A 23 43.80 -28.78 -4.15
CA GLN A 23 45.03 -29.55 -4.38
C GLN A 23 46.39 -28.88 -4.19
N THR A 24 47.25 -29.49 -3.35
CA THR A 24 48.67 -29.73 -3.69
C THR A 24 49.19 -31.04 -3.10
N ARG A 25 49.49 -31.98 -4.01
CA ARG A 25 50.72 -32.78 -4.18
C ARG A 25 51.22 -33.76 -3.08
N SER A 26 51.37 -34.99 -3.57
CA SER A 26 52.23 -36.10 -3.13
C SER A 26 53.69 -35.73 -2.86
N ALA A 27 54.31 -36.36 -1.86
CA ALA A 27 55.70 -36.84 -1.90
C ALA A 27 56.05 -37.69 -0.65
N THR A 28 56.43 -38.94 -0.86
CA THR A 28 57.40 -39.71 -0.05
C THR A 28 58.68 -39.88 -0.89
N PRO A 29 59.82 -40.41 -0.41
CA PRO A 29 60.38 -40.54 0.95
C PRO A 29 61.76 -39.84 1.04
N ILE A 30 62.51 -39.95 2.15
CA ILE A 30 63.99 -40.09 2.19
C ILE A 30 64.42 -40.35 3.66
N THR A 31 65.14 -41.45 3.84
CA THR A 31 66.01 -41.85 4.95
C THR A 31 67.31 -41.05 4.93
N ALA A 32 67.79 -40.55 6.08
CA ALA A 32 69.23 -40.38 6.37
C ALA A 32 69.51 -39.92 7.81
N THR A 33 70.16 -40.80 8.57
CA THR A 33 71.33 -40.58 9.43
C THR A 33 71.39 -39.43 10.44
N VAL A 34 71.41 -39.85 11.73
CA VAL A 34 72.38 -39.50 12.78
C VAL A 34 73.29 -38.30 12.52
N THR A 35 73.16 -37.24 13.32
CA THR A 35 74.32 -36.45 13.76
C THR A 35 74.13 -35.95 15.19
N SER A 36 75.15 -36.29 15.96
CA SER A 36 75.45 -36.04 17.36
C SER A 36 75.49 -34.57 17.79
N PHE A 37 75.17 -34.37 19.08
CA PHE A 37 75.81 -33.43 20.02
C PHE A 37 76.38 -32.12 19.46
N GLN A 38 75.74 -30.99 19.80
CA GLN A 38 76.38 -29.89 20.55
C GLN A 38 75.39 -28.75 20.87
N ARG A 39 75.67 -28.09 22.01
CA ARG A 39 75.13 -26.81 22.51
C ARG A 39 73.89 -26.83 23.42
N LEU A 40 74.09 -27.40 24.61
CA LEU A 40 73.52 -26.87 25.85
C LEU A 40 74.26 -25.57 26.24
N ALA A 41 73.95 -24.42 25.61
CA ALA A 41 74.42 -23.09 26.07
C ALA A 41 73.70 -21.86 25.45
N SER A 42 72.42 -21.95 25.03
CA SER A 42 71.61 -20.74 24.67
C SER A 42 70.30 -20.60 25.47
N THR A 43 70.10 -21.48 26.46
CA THR A 43 68.84 -21.65 27.21
C THR A 43 68.44 -20.48 28.11
N ALA A 44 69.23 -19.40 28.18
CA ALA A 44 68.89 -18.19 28.94
C ALA A 44 68.44 -17.00 28.05
N GLN A 45 69.00 -16.84 26.83
CA GLN A 45 68.59 -15.76 25.91
C GLN A 45 67.31 -16.11 25.12
N ASP A 46 67.13 -17.38 24.75
CA ASP A 46 65.91 -17.85 24.10
C ASP A 46 64.71 -17.78 25.06
N LYS A 47 64.90 -18.08 26.35
CA LYS A 47 63.83 -17.95 27.36
C LYS A 47 63.39 -16.50 27.55
N LYS A 48 64.30 -15.51 27.50
CA LYS A 48 63.94 -14.08 27.55
C LYS A 48 63.18 -13.64 26.30
N SER A 49 63.59 -14.07 25.11
CA SER A 49 62.89 -13.75 23.85
C SER A 49 61.49 -14.39 23.77
N ILE A 50 61.35 -15.64 24.24
CA ILE A 50 60.09 -16.36 24.35
C ILE A 50 59.16 -15.66 25.35
N THR A 51 59.69 -15.17 26.49
CA THR A 51 58.90 -14.46 27.50
C THR A 51 58.40 -13.10 27.00
N GLN A 52 59.23 -12.36 26.26
CA GLN A 52 58.82 -11.10 25.63
C GLN A 52 57.76 -11.31 24.54
N LYS A 53 57.94 -12.33 23.68
CA LYS A 53 56.94 -12.73 22.67
C LYS A 53 55.62 -13.16 23.32
N LYS A 54 55.66 -13.88 24.44
CA LYS A 54 54.46 -14.29 25.20
C LYS A 54 53.70 -13.08 25.76
N LYS A 55 54.40 -12.12 26.36
CA LYS A 55 53.79 -10.84 26.83
C LYS A 55 53.16 -10.03 25.69
N ALA A 56 53.83 -9.96 24.53
CA ALA A 56 53.28 -9.28 23.35
C ALA A 56 52.03 -9.98 22.80
N LEU A 57 52.03 -11.33 22.81
CA LEU A 57 50.91 -12.15 22.39
C LEU A 57 49.71 -12.02 23.34
N ASP A 58 49.94 -11.92 24.65
CA ASP A 58 48.87 -11.66 25.63
C ASP A 58 48.29 -10.24 25.48
N LYS A 59 49.14 -9.24 25.17
CA LYS A 59 48.68 -7.87 24.84
C LYS A 59 47.80 -7.86 23.59
N LEU A 60 48.23 -8.52 22.50
CA LEU A 60 47.45 -8.68 21.27
C LEU A 60 46.11 -9.39 21.52
N LYS A 61 46.12 -10.48 22.32
CA LYS A 61 44.88 -11.16 22.72
C LYS A 61 43.93 -10.21 23.47
N SER A 62 44.46 -9.42 24.41
CA SER A 62 43.64 -8.45 25.15
C SER A 62 43.02 -7.38 24.23
N GLN A 63 43.78 -6.87 23.25
CA GLN A 63 43.28 -5.92 22.25
C GLN A 63 42.21 -6.55 21.37
N LEU A 64 42.45 -7.77 20.88
CA LEU A 64 41.51 -8.53 20.05
C LEU A 64 40.20 -8.82 20.79
N THR A 65 40.25 -9.08 22.11
CA THR A 65 39.01 -9.21 22.92
C THR A 65 38.26 -7.88 23.07
N LYS A 66 38.97 -6.75 23.21
CA LYS A 66 38.35 -5.41 23.28
C LYS A 66 37.69 -5.05 21.95
N GLU A 67 38.36 -5.29 20.84
CA GLU A 67 37.84 -5.05 19.50
C GLU A 67 36.62 -5.92 19.19
N LYS A 68 36.65 -7.22 19.54
CA LYS A 68 35.48 -8.09 19.41
C LYS A 68 34.27 -7.59 20.22
N LYS A 69 34.49 -7.13 21.45
CA LYS A 69 33.43 -6.51 22.28
C LYS A 69 32.92 -5.22 21.65
N HIS A 70 33.82 -4.40 21.08
CA HIS A 70 33.43 -3.17 20.40
C HIS A 70 32.61 -3.43 19.14
N LEU A 71 33.02 -4.38 18.29
CA LEU A 71 32.27 -4.81 17.11
C LEU A 71 30.90 -5.36 17.47
N SER A 72 30.82 -6.23 18.48
CA SER A 72 29.54 -6.70 19.03
C SER A 72 28.62 -5.56 19.47
N THR A 73 29.18 -4.53 20.11
CA THR A 73 28.43 -3.34 20.53
C THR A 73 27.97 -2.50 19.33
N LEU A 74 28.79 -2.39 18.28
CA LEU A 74 28.41 -1.70 17.05
C LEU A 74 27.33 -2.46 16.28
N GLU A 75 27.45 -3.78 16.16
CA GLU A 75 26.46 -4.63 15.50
C GLU A 75 25.09 -4.54 16.18
N THR A 76 25.06 -4.57 17.51
CA THR A 76 23.81 -4.42 18.28
C THR A 76 23.20 -3.04 18.08
N LYS A 77 24.01 -1.96 18.12
CA LYS A 77 23.55 -0.60 17.81
C LYS A 77 23.03 -0.45 16.39
N LEU A 78 23.69 -1.06 15.40
CA LEU A 78 23.25 -1.05 14.01
C LEU A 78 21.91 -1.78 13.85
N LYS A 79 21.76 -2.98 14.44
CA LYS A 79 20.49 -3.74 14.44
C LYS A 79 19.34 -2.96 15.09
N GLN A 80 19.61 -2.25 16.18
CA GLN A 80 18.62 -1.39 16.83
C GLN A 80 18.23 -0.20 15.94
N ARG A 81 19.20 0.50 15.34
CA ARG A 81 18.95 1.63 14.43
C ARG A 81 18.17 1.20 13.18
N THR A 82 18.53 0.07 12.56
CA THR A 82 17.80 -0.44 11.38
C THR A 82 16.36 -0.82 11.73
N LYS A 83 16.13 -1.45 12.89
CA LYS A 83 14.76 -1.73 13.37
C LYS A 83 13.93 -0.45 13.52
N VAL A 84 14.50 0.60 14.10
CA VAL A 84 13.81 1.90 14.26
C VAL A 84 13.52 2.53 12.90
N ILE A 85 14.48 2.57 11.97
CA ILE A 85 14.28 3.12 10.62
C ILE A 85 13.15 2.38 9.89
N VAL A 86 13.21 1.05 9.85
CA VAL A 86 12.18 0.22 9.19
C VAL A 86 10.81 0.44 9.83
N SER A 87 10.72 0.57 11.15
CA SER A 87 9.44 0.86 11.82
C SER A 87 8.88 2.24 11.44
N LYS A 88 9.73 3.28 11.39
CA LYS A 88 9.35 4.63 10.99
C LYS A 88 8.93 4.71 9.52
N GLU A 89 9.63 4.00 8.62
CA GLU A 89 9.27 3.91 7.20
C GLU A 89 7.89 3.25 7.02
N LYS A 90 7.65 2.12 7.71
CA LYS A 90 6.34 1.45 7.68
C LYS A 90 5.22 2.36 8.19
N GLU A 91 5.46 3.17 9.22
CA GLU A 91 4.47 4.14 9.70
C GLU A 91 4.21 5.27 8.71
N ARG A 92 5.25 5.81 8.06
CA ARG A 92 5.10 6.83 7.02
C ARG A 92 4.29 6.32 5.83
N GLU A 93 4.63 5.12 5.35
CA GLU A 93 3.92 4.47 4.24
C GLU A 93 2.44 4.22 4.59
N LYS A 94 2.13 3.80 5.83
CA LYS A 94 0.75 3.67 6.30
C LYS A 94 0.01 5.02 6.27
N LYS A 95 0.63 6.07 6.79
CA LYS A 95 0.04 7.42 6.81
C LYS A 95 -0.21 7.97 5.41
N GLU A 96 0.70 7.73 4.47
CA GLU A 96 0.54 8.13 3.07
C GLU A 96 -0.62 7.38 2.40
N LYS A 97 -0.67 6.05 2.56
CA LYS A 97 -1.80 5.23 2.08
C LYS A 97 -3.13 5.65 2.68
N GLU A 98 -3.16 6.04 3.94
CA GLU A 98 -4.38 6.58 4.58
C GLU A 98 -4.79 7.93 3.99
N LYS A 99 -3.85 8.83 3.70
CA LYS A 99 -4.13 10.11 3.02
C LYS A 99 -4.66 9.89 1.61
N GLU A 100 -4.02 9.01 0.84
CA GLU A 100 -4.48 8.64 -0.52
C GLU A 100 -5.89 8.07 -0.49
N LYS A 101 -6.17 7.14 0.44
CA LYS A 101 -7.52 6.59 0.63
C LYS A 101 -8.55 7.66 0.99
N LYS A 102 -8.18 8.65 1.82
CA LYS A 102 -9.07 9.77 2.15
C LYS A 102 -9.35 10.64 0.93
N ILE A 103 -8.32 11.00 0.16
CA ILE A 103 -8.47 11.78 -1.08
C ILE A 103 -9.39 11.03 -2.07
N ILE A 104 -9.17 9.71 -2.24
CA ILE A 104 -10.02 8.89 -3.10
C ILE A 104 -11.45 8.84 -2.55
N ALA A 105 -11.65 8.66 -1.24
CA ALA A 105 -12.97 8.61 -0.61
C ALA A 105 -13.74 9.93 -0.78
N ASP A 106 -13.06 11.07 -0.60
CA ASP A 106 -13.66 12.40 -0.76
C ASP A 106 -13.94 12.70 -2.24
N ALA A 107 -13.01 12.37 -3.15
CA ALA A 107 -13.19 12.54 -4.59
C ALA A 107 -14.31 11.64 -5.15
N THR A 108 -14.48 10.43 -4.64
CA THR A 108 -15.50 9.47 -5.11
C THR A 108 -16.85 9.61 -4.40
N LYS A 109 -17.00 10.58 -3.50
CA LYS A 109 -18.26 10.86 -2.81
C LYS A 109 -19.34 11.24 -3.81
N THR A 110 -20.55 10.72 -3.59
CA THR A 110 -21.70 11.06 -4.42
C THR A 110 -22.09 12.52 -4.22
N TYR A 111 -22.44 13.19 -5.32
CA TYR A 111 -22.92 14.55 -5.27
C TYR A 111 -24.21 14.63 -4.43
N ARG A 112 -24.27 15.59 -3.51
CA ARG A 112 -25.48 15.93 -2.78
C ARG A 112 -25.95 17.30 -3.24
N GLY A 113 -27.17 17.36 -3.76
CA GLY A 113 -27.76 18.61 -4.21
C GLY A 113 -27.87 19.63 -3.09
N ILE A 114 -27.66 20.88 -3.44
CA ILE A 114 -27.87 22.04 -2.58
C ILE A 114 -29.34 22.44 -2.69
N SER A 115 -29.99 22.75 -1.56
CA SER A 115 -31.35 23.30 -1.55
C SER A 115 -31.32 24.82 -1.64
N GLY A 116 -32.45 25.44 -2.00
CA GLY A 116 -32.58 26.90 -1.99
C GLY A 116 -32.23 27.51 -0.63
N TYR A 117 -32.64 26.87 0.47
CA TYR A 117 -32.26 27.30 1.83
C TYR A 117 -30.75 27.22 2.06
N THR A 118 -30.09 26.12 1.68
CA THR A 118 -28.63 25.99 1.83
C THR A 118 -27.89 27.05 1.01
N LEU A 119 -28.42 27.41 -0.17
CA LEU A 119 -27.87 28.49 -0.99
C LEU A 119 -28.04 29.85 -0.31
N PHE A 120 -29.23 30.13 0.22
CA PHE A 120 -29.52 31.34 1.00
C PHE A 120 -28.59 31.48 2.21
N VAL A 121 -28.40 30.41 2.98
CA VAL A 121 -27.47 30.39 4.13
C VAL A 121 -26.04 30.72 3.71
N LYS A 122 -25.58 30.19 2.56
CA LYS A 122 -24.24 30.49 2.03
C LYS A 122 -24.08 31.94 1.60
N GLU A 123 -25.13 32.55 1.05
CA GLU A 123 -25.12 33.93 0.59
C GLU A 123 -25.22 34.94 1.75
N ALA A 124 -26.04 34.63 2.77
CA ALA A 124 -26.25 35.51 3.92
C ALA A 124 -24.97 35.74 4.75
N ARG A 125 -23.99 34.82 4.69
CA ARG A 125 -22.69 34.89 5.40
C ARG A 125 -22.78 35.20 6.91
N SER A 126 -23.95 35.02 7.52
CA SER A 126 -24.16 35.27 8.95
C SER A 126 -23.55 34.15 9.79
N SER A 127 -22.96 34.53 10.93
CA SER A 127 -22.45 33.58 11.92
C SER A 127 -23.55 32.87 12.71
N ASN A 128 -24.75 33.47 12.82
CA ASN A 128 -25.86 32.90 13.58
C ASN A 128 -26.90 32.24 12.68
N ILE A 129 -26.86 30.91 12.61
CA ILE A 129 -27.76 30.10 11.77
C ILE A 129 -29.24 30.24 12.19
N THR A 130 -29.53 30.50 13.47
CA THR A 130 -30.93 30.62 13.94
C THR A 130 -31.60 31.86 13.35
N ASP A 131 -30.84 32.94 13.19
CA ASP A 131 -31.37 34.20 12.67
C ASP A 131 -31.58 34.11 11.15
N VAL A 132 -30.65 33.46 10.43
CA VAL A 132 -30.82 33.14 9.00
C VAL A 132 -32.05 32.27 8.77
N SER A 133 -32.32 31.31 9.65
CA SER A 133 -33.53 30.48 9.55
C SER A 133 -34.81 31.30 9.73
N LYS A 134 -34.85 32.22 10.70
CA LYS A 134 -35.98 33.15 10.89
C LYS A 134 -36.16 34.06 9.67
N GLN A 135 -35.07 34.58 9.11
CA GLN A 135 -35.09 35.39 7.89
C GLN A 135 -35.66 34.59 6.72
N TRP A 136 -35.15 33.39 6.46
CA TRP A 136 -35.67 32.50 5.43
C TRP A 136 -37.16 32.26 5.61
N ASN A 137 -37.63 31.97 6.83
CA ASN A 137 -39.05 31.74 7.07
C ASN A 137 -39.90 32.99 6.80
N SER A 138 -39.35 34.17 7.03
CA SER A 138 -40.00 35.47 6.80
C SER A 138 -40.01 35.90 5.33
N LEU A 139 -39.17 35.32 4.46
CA LEU A 139 -39.17 35.59 3.02
C LEU A 139 -40.49 35.15 2.37
N ALA A 140 -40.91 35.91 1.37
CA ALA A 140 -42.06 35.58 0.55
C ALA A 140 -41.81 34.27 -0.24
N ILE A 141 -42.89 33.62 -0.67
CA ILE A 141 -42.81 32.37 -1.42
C ILE A 141 -42.05 32.59 -2.74
N ASP A 142 -42.32 33.70 -3.42
CA ASP A 142 -41.69 34.06 -4.69
C ASP A 142 -40.17 34.24 -4.55
N GLU A 143 -39.71 34.88 -3.47
CA GLU A 143 -38.29 35.04 -3.17
C GLU A 143 -37.62 33.68 -2.90
N LYS A 144 -38.28 32.80 -2.14
CA LYS A 144 -37.80 31.43 -1.90
C LYS A 144 -37.71 30.65 -3.21
N GLU A 145 -38.62 30.87 -4.14
CA GLU A 145 -38.62 30.20 -5.44
C GLU A 145 -37.40 30.59 -6.27
N VAL A 146 -36.99 31.86 -6.26
CA VAL A 146 -35.74 32.31 -6.91
C VAL A 146 -34.54 31.52 -6.39
N TYR A 147 -34.43 31.32 -5.07
CA TYR A 147 -33.37 30.51 -4.48
C TYR A 147 -33.47 29.03 -4.87
N GLN A 148 -34.68 28.49 -4.98
CA GLN A 148 -34.88 27.12 -5.42
C GLN A 148 -34.46 26.92 -6.88
N GLN A 149 -34.77 27.87 -7.76
CA GLN A 149 -34.37 27.83 -9.17
C GLN A 149 -32.85 27.91 -9.30
N LYS A 150 -32.20 28.90 -8.66
CA LYS A 150 -30.73 28.99 -8.61
C LYS A 150 -30.08 27.70 -8.10
N ALA A 151 -30.65 27.08 -7.06
CA ALA A 151 -30.15 25.82 -6.53
C ALA A 151 -30.34 24.65 -7.51
N LYS A 152 -31.44 24.60 -8.26
CA LYS A 152 -31.66 23.62 -9.34
C LYS A 152 -30.60 23.77 -10.42
N ASP A 153 -30.35 24.97 -10.91
CA ASP A 153 -29.37 25.24 -11.97
C ASP A 153 -27.97 24.79 -11.54
N ILE A 154 -27.54 25.17 -10.33
CA ILE A 154 -26.25 24.74 -9.74
C ILE A 154 -26.19 23.20 -9.63
N ASN A 155 -27.28 22.56 -9.21
CA ASN A 155 -27.34 21.12 -9.07
C ASN A 155 -27.26 20.41 -10.44
N GLU A 156 -27.85 20.99 -11.48
CA GLU A 156 -27.80 20.44 -12.84
C GLU A 156 -26.41 20.58 -13.46
N GLU A 157 -25.76 21.73 -13.30
CA GLU A 157 -24.36 21.93 -13.69
C GLU A 157 -23.44 20.95 -12.96
N ALA A 158 -23.62 20.80 -11.64
CA ALA A 158 -22.84 19.86 -10.87
C ALA A 158 -23.12 18.41 -11.28
N LYS A 159 -24.36 18.01 -11.59
CA LYS A 159 -24.66 16.65 -12.08
C LYS A 159 -23.92 16.33 -13.39
N LYS A 160 -23.73 17.31 -14.29
CA LYS A 160 -22.97 17.12 -15.53
C LYS A 160 -21.50 16.81 -15.23
N LEU A 161 -20.92 17.44 -14.22
CA LEU A 161 -19.53 17.21 -13.79
C LEU A 161 -19.39 15.91 -12.97
N TYR A 162 -20.37 15.59 -12.12
CA TYR A 162 -20.35 14.46 -11.20
C TYR A 162 -20.99 13.24 -11.87
N THR A 163 -20.27 12.61 -12.79
CA THR A 163 -20.72 11.36 -13.42
C THR A 163 -20.93 10.25 -12.39
N PRO A 164 -22.02 9.47 -12.50
CA PRO A 164 -22.32 8.42 -11.54
C PRO A 164 -21.27 7.30 -11.60
N LYS A 165 -21.04 6.65 -10.45
CA LYS A 165 -20.14 5.50 -10.36
C LYS A 165 -20.59 4.39 -11.34
N PRO A 166 -19.68 3.81 -12.14
CA PRO A 166 -20.00 2.67 -12.99
C PRO A 166 -20.66 1.55 -12.20
N LYS A 167 -21.76 1.00 -12.73
CA LYS A 167 -22.45 -0.13 -12.10
C LYS A 167 -21.66 -1.41 -12.33
N ARG A 168 -21.57 -2.26 -11.32
CA ARG A 168 -21.00 -3.60 -11.47
C ARG A 168 -21.87 -4.41 -12.45
N PRO A 169 -21.27 -5.15 -13.40
CA PRO A 169 -22.04 -6.03 -14.27
C PRO A 169 -22.77 -7.10 -13.43
N ALA A 170 -23.97 -7.46 -13.87
CA ALA A 170 -24.80 -8.46 -13.20
C ALA A 170 -24.16 -9.85 -13.33
N GLU A 171 -24.22 -10.65 -12.27
CA GLU A 171 -23.70 -12.03 -12.26
C GLU A 171 -24.58 -12.94 -11.40
N GLY A 172 -24.47 -14.25 -11.64
CA GLY A 172 -25.21 -15.30 -10.95
C GLY A 172 -26.72 -15.08 -11.04
N PHE A 173 -27.37 -15.08 -9.87
CA PHE A 173 -28.82 -14.90 -9.80
C PHE A 173 -29.29 -13.55 -10.36
N ALA A 174 -28.50 -12.47 -10.27
CA ALA A 174 -28.90 -11.18 -10.82
C ALA A 174 -28.96 -11.19 -12.35
N LEU A 175 -28.07 -11.94 -13.01
CA LEU A 175 -28.11 -12.13 -14.46
C LEU A 175 -29.28 -13.05 -14.84
N TYR A 176 -29.49 -14.13 -14.09
CA TYR A 176 -30.65 -15.01 -14.25
C TYR A 176 -31.97 -14.25 -14.12
N LEU A 177 -32.12 -13.40 -13.11
CA LEU A 177 -33.28 -12.53 -12.96
C LEU A 177 -33.45 -11.60 -14.15
N LYS A 178 -32.38 -10.99 -14.64
CA LYS A 178 -32.44 -10.09 -15.80
C LYS A 178 -32.98 -10.78 -17.05
N GLU A 179 -32.67 -12.06 -17.23
CA GLU A 179 -33.10 -12.85 -18.40
C GLU A 179 -34.51 -13.46 -18.23
N ASN A 180 -34.86 -13.87 -17.01
CA ASN A 180 -36.08 -14.65 -16.76
C ASN A 180 -37.23 -13.81 -16.16
N TYR A 181 -36.96 -12.61 -15.65
CA TYR A 181 -37.99 -11.74 -15.12
C TYR A 181 -38.87 -11.16 -16.24
N LYS A 182 -40.15 -11.48 -16.20
CA LYS A 182 -41.18 -10.94 -17.09
C LYS A 182 -42.24 -10.21 -16.28
N ARG A 183 -42.70 -9.07 -16.81
CA ARG A 183 -43.71 -8.24 -16.15
C ARG A 183 -45.10 -8.73 -16.53
N ASP A 184 -45.57 -9.73 -15.79
CA ASP A 184 -46.84 -10.43 -16.09
C ASP A 184 -48.03 -9.90 -15.26
N GLY A 185 -47.92 -8.69 -14.71
CA GLY A 185 -48.96 -8.07 -13.86
C GLY A 185 -49.08 -8.63 -12.44
N ARG A 186 -48.46 -9.79 -12.16
CA ARG A 186 -48.33 -10.36 -10.81
C ARG A 186 -47.50 -9.47 -9.87
N ALA A 187 -47.67 -9.66 -8.56
CA ALA A 187 -46.85 -8.98 -7.57
C ALA A 187 -45.37 -9.39 -7.73
N VAL A 188 -44.48 -8.40 -7.71
CA VAL A 188 -43.02 -8.62 -7.90
C VAL A 188 -42.49 -9.65 -6.91
N GLU A 189 -43.00 -9.65 -5.68
CA GLU A 189 -42.61 -10.57 -4.62
C GLU A 189 -42.91 -12.04 -4.96
N GLU A 190 -44.05 -12.31 -5.61
CA GLU A 190 -44.44 -13.66 -6.02
C GLU A 190 -43.53 -14.18 -7.14
N VAL A 191 -43.28 -13.33 -8.15
CA VAL A 191 -42.39 -13.65 -9.27
C VAL A 191 -40.95 -13.88 -8.77
N MET A 192 -40.47 -13.08 -7.81
CA MET A 192 -39.14 -13.25 -7.24
C MET A 192 -39.01 -14.54 -6.41
N LYS A 193 -40.06 -14.93 -5.68
CA LYS A 193 -40.09 -16.23 -4.96
C LYS A 193 -40.02 -17.40 -5.93
N GLU A 194 -40.77 -17.33 -7.03
CA GLU A 194 -40.77 -18.35 -8.08
C GLU A 194 -39.40 -18.48 -8.75
N LEU A 195 -38.84 -17.37 -9.24
CA LEU A 195 -37.51 -17.34 -9.85
C LEU A 195 -36.41 -17.78 -8.86
N GLY A 196 -36.56 -17.46 -7.58
CA GLY A 196 -35.66 -17.92 -6.53
C GLY A 196 -35.75 -19.43 -6.26
N ALA A 197 -36.92 -20.05 -6.44
CA ALA A 197 -37.06 -21.51 -6.41
C ALA A 197 -36.42 -22.14 -7.67
N GLN A 198 -36.78 -21.64 -8.86
CA GLN A 198 -36.22 -22.12 -10.12
C GLN A 198 -34.68 -22.04 -10.15
N TRP A 199 -34.10 -20.94 -9.65
CA TRP A 199 -32.65 -20.80 -9.53
C TRP A 199 -32.02 -21.84 -8.60
N ARG A 200 -32.68 -22.20 -7.49
CA ARG A 200 -32.16 -23.22 -6.57
C ARG A 200 -32.12 -24.59 -7.25
N ASP A 201 -33.15 -24.91 -8.02
CA ASP A 201 -33.31 -26.19 -8.73
C ASP A 201 -32.38 -26.33 -9.95
N LEU A 202 -31.82 -25.22 -10.48
CA LEU A 202 -30.83 -25.28 -11.56
C LEU A 202 -29.57 -26.06 -11.17
N SER A 203 -29.07 -26.86 -12.12
CA SER A 203 -27.82 -27.61 -11.98
C SER A 203 -26.61 -26.68 -11.82
N SER A 204 -25.52 -27.20 -11.25
CA SER A 204 -24.28 -26.45 -11.11
C SER A 204 -23.69 -25.99 -12.45
N GLU A 205 -23.90 -26.77 -13.51
CA GLU A 205 -23.47 -26.46 -14.88
C GLU A 205 -24.28 -25.32 -15.49
N ALA A 206 -25.62 -25.37 -15.35
CA ALA A 206 -26.50 -24.29 -15.79
C ALA A 206 -26.20 -22.97 -15.04
N LYS A 207 -25.76 -23.05 -13.77
CA LYS A 207 -25.33 -21.87 -13.01
C LYS A 207 -23.99 -21.28 -13.47
N GLN A 208 -23.14 -22.03 -14.20
CA GLN A 208 -21.86 -21.52 -14.70
C GLN A 208 -22.05 -20.47 -15.80
N SER A 209 -23.06 -20.60 -16.66
CA SER A 209 -23.33 -19.63 -17.73
C SER A 209 -23.65 -18.24 -17.18
N TYR A 210 -24.18 -18.18 -15.95
CA TYR A 210 -24.48 -16.94 -15.26
C TYR A 210 -23.28 -16.30 -14.56
N LYS A 211 -22.10 -16.93 -14.56
CA LYS A 211 -20.90 -16.33 -13.99
C LYS A 211 -20.37 -15.24 -14.91
N LEU A 212 -19.85 -14.19 -14.28
CA LEU A 212 -19.27 -13.08 -15.01
C LEU A 212 -17.99 -13.53 -15.74
N SER A 213 -17.94 -13.26 -17.04
CA SER A 213 -16.75 -13.51 -17.87
C SER A 213 -15.55 -12.71 -17.36
N GLN A 214 -14.35 -13.27 -17.53
CA GLN A 214 -13.13 -12.55 -17.17
C GLN A 214 -12.98 -11.24 -17.97
N ALA A 215 -13.49 -11.20 -19.21
CA ALA A 215 -13.49 -10.00 -20.03
C ALA A 215 -14.37 -8.89 -19.44
N ASP A 216 -15.55 -9.23 -18.93
CA ASP A 216 -16.46 -8.23 -18.33
C ASP A 216 -15.92 -7.71 -17.00
N LYS A 217 -15.22 -8.56 -16.23
CA LYS A 217 -14.52 -8.15 -15.00
C LYS A 217 -13.45 -7.12 -15.31
N THR A 218 -12.57 -7.40 -16.28
CA THR A 218 -11.47 -6.49 -16.64
C THR A 218 -11.99 -5.20 -17.27
N ALA A 219 -13.06 -5.26 -18.07
CA ALA A 219 -13.72 -4.08 -18.61
C ALA A 219 -14.32 -3.21 -17.48
N TYR A 220 -15.00 -3.82 -16.51
CA TYR A 220 -15.53 -3.10 -15.35
C TYR A 220 -14.42 -2.48 -14.49
N GLU A 221 -13.33 -3.22 -14.23
CA GLU A 221 -12.19 -2.70 -13.49
C GLU A 221 -11.52 -1.52 -14.21
N LYS A 222 -11.38 -1.60 -15.54
CA LYS A 222 -10.84 -0.51 -16.35
C LYS A 222 -11.74 0.73 -16.28
N THR A 223 -13.03 0.58 -16.52
CA THR A 223 -13.99 1.69 -16.45
C THR A 223 -14.08 2.30 -15.06
N LEU A 224 -13.98 1.49 -14.00
CA LEU A 224 -13.95 1.96 -12.62
C LEU A 224 -12.67 2.75 -12.32
N LYS A 225 -11.50 2.27 -12.78
CA LYS A 225 -10.22 2.99 -12.64
C LYS A 225 -10.26 4.33 -13.34
N GLU A 226 -10.67 4.36 -14.61
CA GLU A 226 -10.80 5.59 -15.40
C GLU A 226 -11.77 6.57 -14.73
N TRP A 227 -12.89 6.08 -14.19
CA TRP A 227 -13.83 6.91 -13.44
C TRP A 227 -13.18 7.47 -12.16
N THR A 228 -12.48 6.65 -11.38
CA THR A 228 -11.80 7.13 -10.16
C THR A 228 -10.72 8.16 -10.46
N GLU A 229 -9.93 7.98 -11.51
CA GLU A 229 -8.89 8.93 -11.93
C GLU A 229 -9.49 10.27 -12.34
N LYS A 230 -10.55 10.26 -13.16
CA LYS A 230 -11.29 11.47 -13.54
C LYS A 230 -11.84 12.20 -12.31
N ARG A 231 -12.38 11.47 -11.33
CA ARG A 231 -12.89 12.05 -10.08
C ARG A 231 -11.80 12.69 -9.23
N VAL A 232 -10.65 12.02 -9.10
CA VAL A 232 -9.51 12.54 -8.32
C VAL A 232 -8.90 13.77 -9.00
N ALA A 233 -8.77 13.76 -10.34
CA ALA A 233 -8.30 14.92 -11.10
C ALA A 233 -9.20 16.14 -10.87
N LEU A 234 -10.52 15.98 -11.03
CA LEU A 234 -11.50 17.04 -10.76
C LEU A 234 -11.41 17.56 -9.32
N TYR A 235 -11.28 16.66 -8.33
CA TYR A 235 -11.16 17.03 -6.92
C TYR A 235 -9.92 17.89 -6.66
N ASN A 236 -8.78 17.53 -7.24
CA ASN A 236 -7.53 18.28 -7.09
C ASN A 236 -7.63 19.66 -7.77
N GLU A 237 -8.26 19.75 -8.95
CA GLU A 237 -8.49 21.03 -9.64
C GLU A 237 -9.41 21.96 -8.85
N THR A 238 -10.47 21.42 -8.22
CA THR A 238 -11.40 22.23 -7.43
C THR A 238 -10.82 22.71 -6.10
N ASN A 239 -9.92 21.93 -5.48
CA ASN A 239 -9.31 22.28 -4.18
C ASN A 239 -7.98 23.03 -4.30
N SER A 240 -7.40 23.12 -5.49
CA SER A 240 -6.19 23.92 -5.74
C SER A 240 -6.49 25.40 -6.00
N LYS A 241 -7.76 25.78 -6.14
CA LYS A 241 -8.23 27.16 -6.31
C LYS A 241 -8.65 27.75 -4.97
#